data_AF-A0A117M1L0-F1
#
_entry.id   AF-A0A117M1L0-F1
#
_cell.length_a   1.000
_cell.length_b   1.000
_cell.length_c   1.000
_cell.angle_alpha   90.00
_cell.angle_beta   90.00
_cell.angle_gamma   90.00
#
_symmetry.space_group_name_H-M   'P 1'
#
loop_
_entity.id
_entity.type
_entity.pdbx_description
1 polymer ?
#
loop_
_entity_poly.entity_id
_entity_poly.type
_entity_poly.pdbx_seq_one_letter_code
_entity_poly.pdbx_strand_id
1 'polypeptide(L)'
;LKFYASQRLDIRRIGAIKEGDEVVGSRHRVKVTKNKVAPPFKKTEFDMNDRGISWSGDILDLAVEMDIVERSGSFYKYKGEVMAQGREASKEFLEQNEKIAKEIRDAIWAKVKEAKK
;
A
#
# COMPACT_ATOMS: atom_id res chain seq x y z
N LEU A 1 -10.70 -23.75 -15.97
CA LEU A 1 -10.41 -22.42 -15.35
C LEU A 1 -9.39 -21.55 -16.12
N LYS A 2 -8.19 -22.07 -16.50
CA LYS A 2 -7.09 -21.29 -17.11
C LYS A 2 -7.48 -20.45 -18.34
N PHE A 3 -8.30 -20.99 -19.24
CA PHE A 3 -8.68 -20.33 -20.50
C PHE A 3 -9.83 -19.34 -20.34
N TYR A 4 -10.81 -19.68 -19.50
CA TYR A 4 -12.02 -18.87 -19.27
C TYR A 4 -11.82 -17.69 -18.30
N ALA A 5 -10.90 -17.79 -17.33
CA ALA A 5 -10.64 -16.71 -16.38
C ALA A 5 -10.19 -15.42 -17.08
N SER A 6 -10.88 -14.31 -16.82
CA SER A 6 -10.52 -12.97 -17.33
C SER A 6 -9.33 -12.38 -16.60
N GLN A 7 -9.17 -12.68 -15.31
CA GLN A 7 -8.02 -12.29 -14.51
C GLN A 7 -7.48 -13.49 -13.72
N ARG A 8 -6.17 -13.57 -13.54
CA ARG A 8 -5.51 -14.58 -12.71
C ARG A 8 -4.40 -13.95 -11.89
N LEU A 9 -4.49 -14.13 -10.58
CA LEU A 9 -3.57 -13.59 -9.59
C LEU A 9 -2.75 -14.76 -9.03
N ASP A 10 -1.42 -14.62 -9.04
CA ASP A 10 -0.48 -15.51 -8.33
C ASP A 10 -0.06 -14.77 -7.06
N ILE A 11 -0.50 -15.28 -5.91
CA ILE A 11 -0.25 -14.70 -4.59
C ILE A 11 0.81 -15.55 -3.88
N ARG A 12 1.87 -14.91 -3.38
CA ARG A 12 2.93 -15.58 -2.62
C ARG A 12 3.27 -14.78 -1.37
N ARG A 13 3.45 -15.47 -0.26
CA ARG A 13 4.05 -14.89 0.95
C ARG A 13 5.56 -14.74 0.72
N ILE A 14 6.08 -13.52 0.89
CA ILE A 14 7.50 -13.19 0.67
C ILE A 14 8.25 -13.16 2.01
N GLY A 15 7.58 -12.74 3.08
CA GLY A 15 8.22 -12.54 4.38
C GLY A 15 7.22 -12.45 5.53
N ALA A 16 7.75 -12.56 6.75
CA ALA A 16 7.03 -12.28 7.98
C ALA A 16 7.40 -10.88 8.47
N ILE A 17 6.41 -10.14 8.95
CA ILE A 17 6.58 -8.85 9.61
C ILE A 17 6.65 -9.16 11.11
N LYS A 18 7.74 -8.74 11.74
CA LYS A 18 7.99 -8.94 13.16
C LYS A 18 8.09 -7.61 13.87
N GLU A 19 7.49 -7.52 15.05
CA GLU A 19 7.63 -6.40 15.97
C GLU A 19 8.28 -6.97 17.23
N GLY A 20 9.57 -6.69 17.42
CA GLY A 20 10.38 -7.38 18.42
C GLY A 20 10.47 -8.89 18.16
N ASP A 21 9.97 -9.69 19.11
CA ASP A 21 9.93 -11.15 19.03
C ASP A 21 8.60 -11.72 18.48
N GLU A 22 7.55 -10.90 18.34
CA GLU A 22 6.24 -11.35 17.86
C GLU A 22 6.06 -11.16 16.36
N VAL A 23 5.41 -12.15 15.71
CA VAL A 23 5.08 -12.09 14.27
C VAL A 23 3.71 -11.41 14.12
N VAL A 24 3.72 -10.10 13.88
CA VAL A 24 2.52 -9.26 13.76
C VAL A 24 1.84 -9.37 12.39
N GLY A 25 2.57 -9.90 11.39
CA GLY A 25 1.99 -10.09 10.07
C GLY A 25 2.88 -10.76 9.03
N SER A 26 2.49 -10.61 7.78
CA SER A 26 3.19 -11.19 6.64
C SER A 26 3.05 -10.35 5.39
N ARG A 27 4.17 -10.20 4.67
CA ARG A 27 4.23 -9.48 3.41
C ARG A 27 3.95 -10.42 2.26
N HIS A 28 2.99 -10.05 1.43
CA HIS A 28 2.54 -10.84 0.29
C HIS A 28 2.83 -10.11 -1.02
N ARG A 29 3.26 -10.85 -2.04
CA ARG A 29 3.40 -10.39 -3.42
C ARG A 29 2.26 -10.98 -4.23
N VAL A 30 1.60 -10.14 -5.00
CA VAL A 30 0.61 -10.57 -5.99
C VAL A 30 1.10 -10.21 -7.38
N LYS A 31 1.19 -11.22 -8.25
CA LYS A 31 1.51 -11.04 -9.66
C LYS A 31 0.27 -11.33 -10.50
N VAL A 32 -0.12 -10.37 -11.33
CA VAL A 32 -1.20 -10.55 -12.29
C VAL A 32 -0.66 -11.37 -13.46
N THR A 33 -0.91 -12.68 -13.46
CA THR A 33 -0.38 -13.60 -14.50
C THR A 33 -1.23 -13.62 -15.76
N LYS A 34 -2.50 -13.24 -15.69
CA LYS A 34 -3.41 -13.08 -16.83
C LYS A 34 -4.33 -11.91 -16.55
N ASN A 35 -4.49 -11.01 -17.51
CA ASN A 35 -5.44 -9.91 -17.43
C ASN A 35 -5.98 -9.65 -18.85
N LYS A 36 -7.31 -9.73 -19.01
CA LYS A 36 -8.01 -9.41 -20.27
C LYS A 36 -8.53 -7.97 -20.33
N VAL A 37 -8.46 -7.20 -19.23
CA VAL A 37 -9.03 -5.85 -19.11
C VAL A 37 -7.96 -4.77 -19.19
N ALA A 38 -6.75 -5.06 -18.72
CA ALA A 38 -5.64 -4.12 -18.67
C ALA A 38 -4.29 -4.85 -18.88
N PRO A 39 -3.15 -4.13 -19.01
CA PRO A 39 -1.86 -4.75 -19.23
C PRO A 39 -1.54 -5.83 -18.17
N PRO A 40 -1.19 -7.07 -18.57
CA PRO A 40 -0.85 -8.15 -17.66
C PRO A 40 0.55 -7.98 -17.04
N PHE A 41 0.91 -8.88 -16.12
CA PHE A 41 2.24 -9.01 -15.48
C PHE A 41 2.65 -7.93 -14.49
N LYS A 42 1.75 -7.00 -14.15
CA LYS A 42 1.94 -6.11 -13.01
C LYS A 42 2.07 -6.88 -11.70
N LYS A 43 2.89 -6.34 -10.81
CA LYS A 43 3.14 -6.87 -9.46
C LYS A 43 2.70 -5.82 -8.46
N THR A 44 2.18 -6.27 -7.34
CA THR A 44 1.91 -5.44 -6.16
C THR A 44 2.36 -6.19 -4.94
N GLU A 45 2.80 -5.45 -3.92
CA GLU A 45 3.15 -5.98 -2.63
C GLU A 45 2.29 -5.28 -1.59
N PHE A 46 1.78 -6.06 -0.64
CA PHE A 46 1.02 -5.53 0.48
C PHE A 46 1.32 -6.33 1.75
N ASP A 47 1.08 -5.69 2.87
CA ASP A 47 1.23 -6.27 4.19
C ASP A 47 -0.13 -6.82 4.67
N MET A 48 -0.12 -8.02 5.26
CA MET A 48 -1.29 -8.68 5.82
C MET A 48 -1.06 -8.97 7.30
N ASN A 49 -1.93 -8.42 8.14
CA ASN A 49 -1.92 -8.59 9.60
C ASN A 49 -3.11 -9.46 10.02
N ASP A 50 -3.29 -9.69 11.31
CA ASP A 50 -4.42 -10.48 11.84
C ASP A 50 -5.80 -9.91 11.49
N ARG A 51 -5.88 -8.60 11.22
CA ARG A 51 -7.08 -7.90 10.75
C ARG A 51 -7.30 -7.97 9.23
N GLY A 52 -6.42 -8.66 8.50
CA GLY A 52 -6.45 -8.74 7.03
C GLY A 52 -5.45 -7.79 6.36
N ILE A 53 -5.82 -7.27 5.19
CA ILE A 53 -4.94 -6.41 4.37
C ILE A 53 -4.78 -5.03 5.02
N SER A 54 -3.54 -4.61 5.25
CA SER A 54 -3.21 -3.32 5.87
C SER A 54 -3.34 -2.17 4.87
N TRP A 55 -4.57 -1.68 4.69
CA TRP A 55 -4.87 -0.56 3.78
C TRP A 55 -4.11 0.73 4.13
N SER A 56 -3.97 1.01 5.43
CA SER A 56 -3.21 2.14 5.96
C SER A 56 -1.74 2.10 5.54
N GLY A 57 -1.13 0.91 5.55
CA GLY A 57 0.23 0.69 5.08
C GLY A 57 0.40 0.88 3.58
N ASP A 58 -0.51 0.32 2.79
CA ASP A 58 -0.46 0.42 1.33
C ASP A 58 -0.60 1.86 0.85
N ILE A 59 -1.47 2.66 1.49
CA ILE A 59 -1.61 4.08 1.18
C ILE A 59 -0.33 4.83 1.47
N LEU A 60 0.28 4.59 2.63
CA LEU A 60 1.49 5.29 3.02
C LEU A 60 2.63 5.01 2.04
N ASP A 61 2.83 3.74 1.66
CA ASP A 61 3.87 3.35 0.72
C ASP A 61 3.63 3.99 -0.66
N LEU A 62 2.39 3.97 -1.16
CA LEU A 62 2.04 4.60 -2.44
C LEU A 62 2.17 6.12 -2.38
N ALA A 63 1.81 6.75 -1.26
CA ALA A 63 1.91 8.19 -1.08
C ALA A 63 3.36 8.67 -1.07
N VAL A 64 4.27 7.86 -0.51
CA VAL A 64 5.71 8.12 -0.54
C VAL A 64 6.29 7.86 -1.92
N GLU A 65 5.90 6.77 -2.59
CA GLU A 65 6.35 6.47 -3.96
C GLU A 65 5.93 7.55 -4.97
N MET A 66 4.78 8.18 -4.74
CA MET A 66 4.25 9.25 -5.59
C MET A 66 4.63 10.66 -5.11
N ASP A 67 5.56 10.81 -4.16
CA ASP A 67 5.98 12.12 -3.60
C ASP A 67 4.80 13.00 -3.12
N ILE A 68 3.76 12.38 -2.56
CA ILE A 68 2.63 13.08 -1.92
C ILE A 68 2.92 13.25 -0.41
N VAL A 69 3.57 12.25 0.18
CA VAL A 69 4.05 12.26 1.56
C VAL A 69 5.58 12.29 1.51
N GLU A 70 6.16 13.29 2.17
CA GLU A 70 7.61 13.44 2.22
C GLU A 70 8.18 12.61 3.37
N ARG A 71 9.22 11.83 3.08
CA ARG A 71 9.96 11.08 4.10
C ARG A 71 11.22 11.85 4.49
N SER A 72 11.18 12.53 5.63
CA SER A 72 12.35 13.16 6.26
C SER A 72 13.03 12.15 7.21
N GLY A 73 13.79 11.21 6.64
CA GLY A 73 14.46 10.15 7.41
C GLY A 73 13.48 9.13 8.00
N SER A 74 13.29 9.19 9.32
CA SER A 74 12.30 8.36 10.04
C SER A 74 10.95 9.05 10.21
N PHE A 75 10.81 10.32 9.81
CA PHE A 75 9.57 11.08 9.93
C PHE A 75 8.81 11.11 8.61
N TYR A 76 7.50 10.91 8.68
CA TYR A 76 6.58 11.09 7.55
C TYR A 76 5.89 12.45 7.69
N LYS A 77 5.91 13.24 6.62
CA LYS A 77 5.29 14.56 6.56
C LYS A 77 4.25 14.61 5.45
N TYR A 78 3.13 15.24 5.74
CA TYR A 78 2.07 15.49 4.77
C TYR A 78 1.74 16.97 4.76
N LYS A 79 1.89 17.61 3.60
CA LYS A 79 1.63 19.05 3.41
C LYS A 79 2.34 19.97 4.43
N GLY A 80 3.53 19.57 4.88
CA GLY A 80 4.33 20.32 5.85
C GLY A 80 4.07 19.97 7.32
N GLU A 81 3.00 19.23 7.64
CA GLU A 81 2.75 18.71 8.99
C GLU A 81 3.44 17.36 9.19
N VAL A 82 4.04 17.16 10.36
CA VAL A 82 4.66 15.88 10.74
C VAL A 82 3.55 14.94 11.21
N MET A 83 3.33 13.84 10.49
CA MET A 83 2.34 12.83 10.86
C MET A 83 2.83 12.00 12.04
N ALA A 84 3.93 11.28 11.85
CA ALA A 84 4.51 10.42 12.87
C ALA A 84 5.95 10.04 12.53
N GLN A 85 6.62 9.47 13.54
CA GLN A 85 7.93 8.85 13.39
C GLN A 85 7.75 7.34 13.21
N GLY A 86 8.27 6.80 12.10
CA GLY A 86 8.21 5.38 11.81
C GLY A 86 6.94 4.95 11.06
N ARG A 87 7.00 3.74 10.49
CA ARG A 87 5.96 3.21 9.61
C ARG A 87 4.72 2.79 10.40
N GLU A 88 4.88 2.19 11.57
CA GLU A 88 3.78 1.74 12.43
C GLU A 88 2.97 2.91 12.99
N ALA A 89 3.62 3.89 13.60
CA ALA A 89 2.94 5.09 14.10
C ALA A 89 2.22 5.87 12.99
N SER A 90 2.77 5.88 11.77
CA SER A 90 2.10 6.49 10.61
C SER A 90 0.87 5.71 10.16
N LYS A 91 0.87 4.37 10.27
CA LYS A 91 -0.32 3.54 10.00
C LYS A 91 -1.41 3.84 11.02
N GLU A 92 -1.08 3.89 12.30
CA GLU A 92 -2.04 4.22 13.37
C GLU A 92 -2.61 5.63 13.19
N PHE A 93 -1.76 6.61 12.85
CA PHE A 93 -2.20 7.97 12.57
C PHE A 93 -3.22 8.03 11.43
N LEU A 94 -3.00 7.28 10.35
CA LEU A 94 -3.92 7.21 9.21
C LEU A 94 -5.22 6.47 9.55
N GLU A 95 -5.16 5.46 10.42
CA GLU A 95 -6.35 4.75 10.91
C GLU A 95 -7.21 5.63 11.84
N GLN A 96 -6.59 6.45 12.67
CA GLN A 96 -7.29 7.38 13.55
C GLN A 96 -7.84 8.59 12.78
N ASN A 97 -7.15 9.06 11.74
CA ASN A 97 -7.52 10.24 10.96
C ASN A 97 -8.04 9.89 9.56
N GLU A 98 -9.25 9.32 9.51
CA GLU A 98 -9.89 8.88 8.26
C GLU A 98 -10.06 10.02 7.22
N LYS A 99 -10.18 11.28 7.68
CA LYS A 99 -10.25 12.46 6.81
C LYS A 99 -8.96 12.66 6.01
N ILE A 100 -7.81 12.60 6.68
CA ILE A 100 -6.49 12.75 6.06
C ILE A 100 -6.21 11.55 5.15
N ALA A 101 -6.58 10.34 5.58
CA ALA A 101 -6.44 9.15 4.75
C ALA A 101 -7.25 9.25 3.44
N LYS A 102 -8.48 9.78 3.47
CA LYS A 102 -9.28 10.05 2.28
C LYS A 102 -8.63 11.07 1.36
N GLU A 103 -8.11 12.16 1.92
CA GLU A 103 -7.45 13.20 1.15
C GLU A 103 -6.20 12.70 0.42
N ILE A 104 -5.36 11.91 1.10
CA ILE A 104 -4.19 11.27 0.48
C ILE A 104 -4.62 10.30 -0.60
N ARG A 105 -5.64 9.48 -0.32
CA ARG A 105 -6.18 8.52 -1.30
C ARG A 105 -6.64 9.24 -2.57
N ASP A 106 -7.38 10.35 -2.43
CA ASP A 106 -7.87 11.12 -3.57
C ASP A 106 -6.73 11.77 -4.36
N ALA A 107 -5.71 12.28 -3.66
CA ALA A 107 -4.50 12.80 -4.30
C ALA A 107 -3.73 11.71 -5.09
N ILE A 108 -3.62 10.50 -4.53
CA ILE A 108 -3.04 9.33 -5.23
C ILE A 108 -3.85 9.03 -6.50
N TRP A 109 -5.18 8.96 -6.41
CA TRP A 109 -6.02 8.69 -7.58
C TRP A 109 -5.95 9.78 -8.64
N ALA A 110 -5.79 11.04 -8.25
CA ALA A 110 -5.58 12.15 -9.18
C ALA A 110 -4.26 11.96 -9.96
N LYS A 111 -3.14 11.71 -9.26
CA LYS A 111 -1.84 11.46 -9.93
C LYS A 111 -1.87 10.22 -10.84
N VAL A 112 -2.53 9.14 -10.41
CA VAL A 112 -2.67 7.92 -11.24
C VAL A 112 -3.49 8.17 -12.50
N LYS A 113 -4.52 9.04 -12.43
CA LYS A 113 -5.30 9.43 -13.61
C LYS A 113 -4.49 10.28 -14.57
N GLU A 114 -3.67 11.20 -14.05
CA GLU A 114 -2.76 12.02 -14.87
C GLU A 114 -1.71 11.16 -15.58
N ALA A 115 -1.09 10.20 -14.87
CA ALA A 115 -0.10 9.29 -15.45
C ALA A 115 -0.67 8.32 -16.51
N LYS A 116 -1.99 8.19 -16.60
CA LYS A 116 -2.68 7.39 -17.64
C LYS A 116 -3.09 8.20 -18.86
N LYS A 117 -3.02 9.54 -18.79
CA LYS A 117 -3.38 10.45 -19.87
C LYS A 117 -2.20 10.63 -20.81
#